data_AF-G0U3D6-F1
#
_entry.id   AF-G0U3D6-F1
#
_cell.length_a   1.000
_cell.length_b   1.000
_cell.length_c   1.000
_cell.angle_alpha   90.00
_cell.angle_beta   90.00
_cell.angle_gamma   90.00
#
_symmetry.space_group_name_H-M   'P 1'
#
loop_
_entity.id
_entity.type
_entity.pdbx_description
1 polymer ?
#
loop_
_entity_poly.entity_id
_entity_poly.type
_entity_poly.pdbx_seq_one_letter_code
_entity_poly.pdbx_strand_id
1 'polypeptide(L)'
;MILNSFSDMLRWAQRIKGYLHKSMSGFLVMHSHSVPDYVFSLHCFPLSSSILSSVLLHLYGLPSRWCILVTCLGFFFTVNTFLINPLPIFSPLGGHYKVGLLLMNSRPRRGTPPLAVFYPTNATPSSSGIPYVPFLDKRFLQGMATYAKLPYFLVKDIIFVRLYAILGATPAPVLSSRQPAPPIVVFSHGLAGFHTFYSCLAMDLAARGAVVVCIGHCDGSASFMREESGHGEEIPFKVLKMDASDREPQLAQRIAETRQVLKYVAEADFWTALGYPKEDVMPFIARPFGVHLAGHSFGGATVLATALQESQEESGTNVKTVFTFDPWMLPLQNAYFYNPIVEEGKKYTIPTHSLHSEQWARDTSSWEFFRRVSVAVTSHPCHAMLSESEKSAFFVTEKKGGTNHQSFTDLCLLSPVFHGCRSSMEPPRVRIMEFSNALLRFAKEHTTR
;
A
#
# COMPACT_ATOMS: atom_id res chain seq x y z
N MET A 1 15.70 30.45 -10.16
CA MET A 1 15.05 31.38 -9.20
C MET A 1 16.17 31.99 -8.37
N ILE A 2 16.56 33.23 -8.66
CA ILE A 2 17.68 33.91 -7.99
C ILE A 2 17.15 34.39 -6.63
N LEU A 3 17.76 33.93 -5.53
CA LEU A 3 17.40 34.30 -4.15
C LEU A 3 17.87 35.75 -3.91
N ASN A 4 16.94 36.71 -3.90
CA ASN A 4 17.26 38.15 -3.91
C ASN A 4 17.50 38.77 -2.52
N SER A 5 17.43 38.01 -1.44
CA SER A 5 17.78 38.50 -0.10
C SER A 5 18.45 37.43 0.76
N PHE A 6 19.32 37.84 1.69
CA PHE A 6 19.93 36.96 2.70
C PHE A 6 18.86 36.20 3.51
N SER A 7 17.70 36.82 3.72
CA SER A 7 16.54 36.21 4.37
C SER A 7 15.92 35.06 3.55
N ASP A 8 15.91 35.17 2.22
CA ASP A 8 15.42 34.11 1.33
C ASP A 8 16.39 32.93 1.29
N MET A 9 17.70 33.22 1.30
CA MET A 9 18.74 32.20 1.39
C MET A 9 18.67 31.41 2.71
N LEU A 10 18.47 32.10 3.84
CA LEU A 10 18.27 31.46 5.15
C LEU A 10 17.00 30.60 5.19
N ARG A 11 15.87 31.11 4.67
CA ARG A 11 14.61 30.35 4.58
C ARG A 11 14.75 29.11 3.70
N TRP A 12 15.46 29.24 2.58
CA TRP A 12 15.75 28.12 1.68
C TRP A 12 16.66 27.07 2.36
N ALA A 13 17.72 27.50 3.04
CA ALA A 13 18.61 26.61 3.78
C ALA A 13 17.87 25.86 4.91
N GLN A 14 17.00 26.54 5.66
CA GLN A 14 16.17 25.91 6.68
C GLN A 14 15.20 24.86 6.09
N ARG A 15 14.59 25.15 4.94
CA ARG A 15 13.72 24.20 4.24
C ARG A 15 14.49 22.96 3.79
N ILE A 16 15.69 23.13 3.21
CA ILE A 16 16.54 22.01 2.81
C ILE A 16 16.98 21.19 4.00
N LYS A 17 17.41 21.84 5.09
CA LYS A 17 17.79 21.13 6.32
C LYS A 17 16.63 20.30 6.87
N GLY A 18 15.42 20.86 6.91
CA GLY A 18 14.22 20.15 7.35
C GLY A 18 13.85 18.98 6.43
N TYR A 19 13.95 19.16 5.11
CA TYR A 19 13.71 18.11 4.13
C TYR A 19 14.75 16.98 4.24
N LEU A 20 16.04 17.32 4.27
CA LEU A 20 17.13 16.36 4.42
C LEU A 20 17.00 15.55 5.72
N HIS A 21 16.68 16.20 6.84
CA HIS A 21 16.46 15.50 8.10
C HIS A 21 15.31 14.48 7.99
N LYS A 22 14.19 14.85 7.35
CA LYS A 22 13.08 13.92 7.09
C LYS A 22 13.50 12.78 6.16
N SER A 23 14.26 13.06 5.11
CA SER A 23 14.78 12.05 4.19
C SER A 23 15.75 11.07 4.83
N MET A 24 16.42 11.44 5.93
CA MET A 24 17.35 10.57 6.64
C MET A 24 16.74 9.93 7.90
N SER A 25 15.52 10.31 8.27
CA SER A 25 14.95 10.02 9.60
C SER A 25 14.86 8.53 9.92
N GLY A 26 14.49 7.67 8.96
CA GLY A 26 14.47 6.23 9.15
C GLY A 26 15.88 5.64 9.26
N PHE A 27 16.81 6.11 8.41
CA PHE A 27 18.21 5.69 8.40
C PHE A 27 18.94 6.01 9.71
N LEU A 28 18.66 7.16 10.32
CA LEU A 28 19.31 7.59 11.57
C LEU A 28 18.90 6.75 12.80
N VAL A 29 17.92 5.84 12.67
CA VAL A 29 17.55 4.89 13.72
C VAL A 29 18.56 3.72 13.71
N MET A 30 19.73 3.96 14.29
CA MET A 30 20.91 3.07 14.20
C MET A 30 20.73 1.67 14.83
N HIS A 31 19.82 1.51 15.79
CA HIS A 31 19.74 0.30 16.63
C HIS A 31 18.98 -0.88 15.98
N SER A 32 18.49 -0.73 14.75
CA SER A 32 17.70 -1.77 14.06
C SER A 32 18.49 -2.62 13.08
N HIS A 33 19.75 -2.29 12.79
CA HIS A 33 20.54 -2.96 11.76
C HIS A 33 22.00 -3.15 12.16
N SER A 34 22.69 -4.03 11.44
CA SER A 34 24.10 -4.30 11.68
C SER A 34 24.99 -3.20 11.08
N VAL A 35 26.20 -3.00 11.62
CA VAL A 35 27.17 -2.02 11.08
C VAL A 35 27.43 -2.20 9.57
N PRO A 36 27.58 -3.44 9.05
CA PRO A 36 27.71 -3.65 7.61
C PRO A 36 26.54 -3.12 6.77
N ASP A 37 25.30 -3.16 7.27
CA ASP A 37 24.13 -2.64 6.54
C ASP A 37 24.28 -1.13 6.27
N TYR A 38 24.84 -0.39 7.23
CA TYR A 38 25.13 1.04 7.11
C TYR A 38 26.35 1.30 6.22
N VAL A 39 27.46 0.58 6.44
CA VAL A 39 28.72 0.82 5.71
C VAL A 39 28.56 0.54 4.21
N PHE A 40 27.85 -0.53 3.87
CA PHE A 40 27.58 -0.92 2.49
C PHE A 40 26.25 -0.37 1.95
N SER A 41 25.59 0.54 2.68
CA SER A 41 24.43 1.29 2.19
C SER A 41 24.77 2.00 0.87
N LEU A 42 23.86 1.98 -0.10
CA LEU A 42 23.98 2.79 -1.32
C LEU A 42 24.09 4.28 -0.97
N HIS A 43 23.47 4.71 0.14
CA HIS A 43 23.50 6.09 0.61
C HIS A 43 24.85 6.47 1.21
N CYS A 44 25.48 5.58 1.98
CA CYS A 44 26.77 5.86 2.62
C CYS A 44 27.98 5.41 1.80
N PHE A 45 27.81 4.57 0.78
CA PHE A 45 28.90 4.07 -0.04
C PHE A 45 29.78 5.18 -0.66
N PRO A 46 29.23 6.30 -1.19
CA PRO A 46 30.06 7.39 -1.69
C PRO A 46 30.98 7.98 -0.62
N LEU A 47 30.50 8.15 0.61
CA LEU A 47 31.30 8.66 1.72
C LEU A 47 32.31 7.60 2.23
N SER A 48 31.88 6.36 2.44
CA SER A 48 32.76 5.28 2.93
C SER A 48 33.91 5.03 1.95
N SER A 49 33.63 4.96 0.65
CA SER A 49 34.63 4.76 -0.40
C SER A 49 35.54 5.97 -0.58
N SER A 50 35.03 7.20 -0.45
CA SER A 50 35.86 8.41 -0.54
C SER A 50 36.79 8.58 0.65
N ILE A 51 36.37 8.21 1.87
CA ILE A 51 37.23 8.21 3.05
C ILE A 51 38.37 7.19 2.87
N LEU A 52 38.04 5.96 2.47
CA LEU A 52 39.06 4.94 2.21
C LEU A 52 40.04 5.40 1.10
N SER A 53 39.51 5.94 0.00
CA SER A 53 40.33 6.45 -1.10
C SER A 53 41.22 7.61 -0.65
N SER A 54 40.70 8.53 0.16
CA SER A 54 41.42 9.66 0.73
C SER A 54 42.60 9.21 1.60
N VAL A 55 42.39 8.21 2.45
CA VAL A 55 43.45 7.60 3.27
C VAL A 55 44.52 6.95 2.38
N LEU A 56 44.11 6.15 1.38
CA LEU A 56 45.06 5.52 0.46
C LEU A 56 45.88 6.56 -0.31
N LEU A 57 45.23 7.57 -0.90
CA LEU A 57 45.91 8.65 -1.62
C LEU A 57 46.92 9.40 -0.75
N HIS A 58 46.59 9.63 0.52
CA HIS A 58 47.51 10.25 1.46
C HIS A 58 48.74 9.36 1.72
N LEU A 59 48.55 8.05 1.90
CA LEU A 59 49.64 7.08 2.06
C LEU A 59 50.54 7.00 0.81
N TYR A 60 50.00 7.26 -0.38
CA TYR A 60 50.75 7.36 -1.64
C TYR A 60 51.37 8.76 -1.89
N GLY A 61 51.34 9.66 -0.90
CA GLY A 61 52.04 10.94 -0.95
C GLY A 61 51.25 12.08 -1.62
N LEU A 62 49.94 11.92 -1.85
CA LEU A 62 49.14 13.05 -2.33
C LEU A 62 48.99 14.14 -1.24
N PRO A 63 49.05 15.43 -1.63
CA PRO A 63 48.77 16.53 -0.72
C PRO A 63 47.39 16.44 -0.06
N SER A 64 47.30 16.81 1.21
CA SER A 64 46.06 16.73 2.01
C SER A 64 44.86 17.44 1.38
N ARG A 65 45.08 18.52 0.62
CA ARG A 65 44.00 19.24 -0.10
C ARG A 65 43.20 18.35 -1.06
N TRP A 66 43.87 17.40 -1.73
CA TRP A 66 43.22 16.46 -2.65
C TRP A 66 42.46 15.38 -1.89
N CYS A 67 43.04 14.91 -0.78
CA CYS A 67 42.41 13.94 0.12
C CYS A 67 41.10 14.53 0.71
N ILE A 68 41.15 15.78 1.18
CA ILE A 68 39.98 16.53 1.67
C ILE A 68 38.94 16.69 0.55
N LEU A 69 39.35 17.07 -0.66
CA LEU A 69 38.43 17.23 -1.78
C LEU A 69 37.68 15.93 -2.09
N VAL A 70 38.38 14.79 -2.13
CA VAL A 70 37.76 13.47 -2.35
C VAL A 70 36.72 13.17 -1.28
N THR A 71 37.04 13.38 0.00
CA THR A 71 36.09 13.19 1.10
C THR A 71 34.88 14.12 0.97
N CYS A 72 35.09 15.41 0.64
CA CYS A 72 34.02 16.38 0.39
C CYS A 72 33.10 15.95 -0.76
N LEU A 73 33.65 15.41 -1.85
CA LEU A 73 32.86 14.87 -2.97
C LEU A 73 32.01 13.68 -2.52
N GLY A 74 32.56 12.75 -1.75
CA GLY A 74 31.78 11.63 -1.20
C GLY A 74 30.64 12.09 -0.29
N PHE A 75 30.90 13.07 0.59
CA PHE A 75 29.86 13.69 1.40
C PHE A 75 28.76 14.34 0.56
N PHE A 76 29.16 15.11 -0.47
CA PHE A 76 28.22 15.72 -1.41
C PHE A 76 27.33 14.67 -2.09
N PHE A 77 27.91 13.59 -2.61
CA PHE A 77 27.13 12.52 -3.25
C PHE A 77 26.20 11.81 -2.25
N THR A 78 26.66 11.47 -1.05
CA THR A 78 25.80 10.89 -0.01
C THR A 78 24.60 11.79 0.32
N VAL A 79 24.80 13.09 0.51
CA VAL A 79 23.69 14.03 0.76
C VAL A 79 22.71 14.05 -0.43
N ASN A 80 23.21 14.10 -1.66
CA ASN A 80 22.35 14.06 -2.85
C ASN A 80 21.59 12.74 -2.98
N THR A 81 22.18 11.61 -2.60
CA THR A 81 21.49 10.32 -2.61
C THR A 81 20.31 10.33 -1.65
N PHE A 82 20.43 10.87 -0.43
CA PHE A 82 19.29 11.02 0.49
C PHE A 82 18.21 11.99 -0.01
N LEU A 83 18.58 13.01 -0.78
CA LEU A 83 17.61 13.93 -1.37
C LEU A 83 16.81 13.27 -2.52
N ILE A 84 17.46 12.40 -3.29
CA ILE A 84 16.84 11.71 -4.44
C ILE A 84 16.12 10.43 -3.99
N ASN A 85 16.67 9.70 -3.03
CA ASN A 85 16.12 8.46 -2.50
C ASN A 85 15.94 8.59 -0.99
N PRO A 86 14.91 9.29 -0.50
CA PRO A 86 14.68 9.42 0.92
C PRO A 86 14.42 8.06 1.59
N LEU A 87 14.92 7.90 2.81
CA LEU A 87 14.65 6.80 3.74
C LEU A 87 13.92 7.34 4.98
N PRO A 88 12.63 7.73 4.84
CA PRO A 88 11.91 8.44 5.88
C PRO A 88 11.26 7.50 6.91
N ILE A 89 10.74 8.12 7.97
CA ILE A 89 9.66 7.55 8.76
C ILE A 89 8.33 8.04 8.18
N PHE A 90 7.55 7.14 7.58
CA PHE A 90 6.21 7.46 7.08
C PHE A 90 5.24 7.70 8.23
N SER A 91 4.42 8.72 8.11
CA SER A 91 3.38 9.04 9.09
C SER A 91 2.04 9.30 8.39
N PRO A 92 0.90 9.07 9.07
CA PRO A 92 -0.39 9.54 8.59
C PRO A 92 -0.43 11.07 8.45
N LEU A 93 -1.21 11.58 7.51
CA LEU A 93 -1.51 12.99 7.32
C LEU A 93 -2.90 13.28 7.90
N GLY A 94 -2.88 13.84 9.12
CA GLY A 94 -4.08 14.18 9.88
C GLY A 94 -4.83 12.97 10.42
N GLY A 95 -6.07 13.17 10.85
CA GLY A 95 -6.86 12.18 11.56
C GLY A 95 -6.80 12.39 13.07
N HIS A 96 -7.76 11.81 13.79
CA HIS A 96 -7.91 11.97 15.23
C HIS A 96 -7.14 10.91 16.02
N TYR A 97 -6.88 9.76 15.41
CA TYR A 97 -6.24 8.63 16.06
C TYR A 97 -4.77 8.50 15.67
N LYS A 98 -4.00 7.86 16.54
CA LYS A 98 -2.73 7.25 16.17
C LYS A 98 -3.00 5.87 15.57
N VAL A 99 -1.97 5.22 15.04
CA VAL A 99 -2.13 3.97 14.29
C VAL A 99 -1.43 2.81 15.00
N GLY A 100 -2.21 1.78 15.31
CA GLY A 100 -1.71 0.45 15.65
C GLY A 100 -1.54 -0.39 14.40
N LEU A 101 -0.58 -1.31 14.43
CA LEU A 101 -0.37 -2.36 13.43
C LEU A 101 -0.37 -3.70 14.16
N LEU A 102 -1.10 -4.68 13.65
CA LEU A 102 -0.99 -6.07 14.08
C LEU A 102 -0.69 -6.94 12.87
N LEU A 103 0.33 -7.79 12.99
CA LEU A 103 0.64 -8.82 12.00
C LEU A 103 -0.02 -10.12 12.47
N MET A 104 -0.99 -10.64 11.71
CA MET A 104 -1.66 -11.89 12.02
C MET A 104 -1.08 -13.02 11.18
N ASN A 105 -0.78 -14.16 11.82
CA ASN A 105 -0.35 -15.38 11.11
C ASN A 105 -1.49 -15.96 10.26
N SER A 106 -1.15 -16.82 9.31
CA SER A 106 -2.14 -17.50 8.49
C SER A 106 -2.96 -18.49 9.32
N ARG A 107 -4.12 -18.88 8.80
CA ARG A 107 -4.94 -19.98 9.32
C ARG A 107 -5.10 -21.02 8.22
N PRO A 108 -4.10 -21.91 8.00
CA PRO A 108 -4.06 -22.79 6.83
C PRO A 108 -5.30 -23.69 6.70
N ARG A 109 -5.79 -24.23 7.83
CA ARG A 109 -7.01 -25.05 7.86
C ARG A 109 -8.28 -24.30 7.43
N ARG A 110 -8.28 -22.98 7.53
CA ARG A 110 -9.39 -22.10 7.10
C ARG A 110 -9.10 -21.37 5.79
N GLY A 111 -7.90 -21.52 5.22
CA GLY A 111 -7.48 -20.81 4.00
C GLY A 111 -7.33 -19.30 4.17
N THR A 112 -7.20 -18.78 5.41
CA THR A 112 -6.94 -17.36 5.64
C THR A 112 -5.44 -17.09 5.54
N PRO A 113 -4.98 -16.19 4.66
CA PRO A 113 -3.56 -15.85 4.55
C PRO A 113 -3.08 -14.97 5.72
N PRO A 114 -1.76 -14.70 5.84
CA PRO A 114 -1.25 -13.70 6.79
C PRO A 114 -1.80 -12.30 6.49
N LEU A 115 -1.99 -11.48 7.52
CA LEU A 115 -2.59 -10.14 7.41
C LEU A 115 -1.72 -9.08 8.11
N ALA A 116 -1.68 -7.87 7.56
CA ALA A 116 -1.37 -6.66 8.33
C ALA A 116 -2.66 -5.89 8.58
N VAL A 117 -3.00 -5.67 9.84
CA VAL A 117 -4.16 -4.89 10.23
C VAL A 117 -3.72 -3.55 10.80
N PHE A 118 -4.04 -2.47 10.12
CA PHE A 118 -3.85 -1.10 10.59
C PHE A 118 -5.16 -0.62 11.25
N TYR A 119 -5.09 -0.16 12.49
CA TYR A 119 -6.28 0.21 13.26
C TYR A 119 -6.06 1.43 14.15
N PRO A 120 -7.13 2.11 14.59
CA PRO A 120 -7.03 3.30 15.41
C PRO A 120 -6.54 2.95 16.82
N THR A 121 -5.63 3.76 17.38
CA THR A 121 -5.20 3.69 18.78
C THR A 121 -5.02 5.09 19.37
N ASN A 122 -5.16 5.20 20.69
CA ASN A 122 -4.85 6.43 21.43
C ASN A 122 -3.39 6.43 21.95
N ALA A 123 -2.67 5.31 21.82
CA ALA A 123 -1.27 5.23 22.22
C ALA A 123 -0.38 6.05 21.28
N THR A 124 0.61 6.75 21.84
CA THR A 124 1.52 7.60 21.05
C THR A 124 2.70 6.78 20.52
N PRO A 125 2.96 6.73 19.20
CA PRO A 125 4.08 6.00 18.65
C PRO A 125 5.43 6.60 19.07
N SER A 126 6.43 5.74 19.26
CA SER A 126 7.82 6.16 19.42
C SER A 126 8.26 7.02 18.24
N SER A 127 9.11 8.03 18.49
CA SER A 127 9.74 8.83 17.45
C SER A 127 10.59 8.00 16.48
N SER A 128 11.08 6.84 16.92
CA SER A 128 11.81 5.90 16.07
C SER A 128 10.89 5.09 15.14
N GLY A 129 9.59 4.96 15.42
CA GLY A 129 8.66 4.15 14.64
C GLY A 129 9.03 2.65 14.59
N ILE A 130 8.32 1.90 13.75
CA ILE A 130 8.53 0.46 13.50
C ILE A 130 9.05 0.22 12.07
N PRO A 131 9.67 -0.93 11.77
CA PRO A 131 10.11 -1.24 10.41
C PRO A 131 8.98 -1.20 9.36
N TYR A 132 9.28 -0.69 8.16
CA TYR A 132 8.38 -0.76 7.01
C TYR A 132 8.36 -2.15 6.36
N VAL A 133 9.56 -2.72 6.17
CA VAL A 133 9.73 -4.07 5.64
C VAL A 133 9.41 -5.09 6.75
N PRO A 134 8.45 -6.01 6.53
CA PRO A 134 8.06 -6.98 7.54
C PRO A 134 9.26 -7.78 8.06
N PHE A 135 9.35 -7.91 9.38
CA PHE A 135 10.36 -8.70 10.09
C PHE A 135 11.83 -8.30 9.80
N LEU A 136 12.05 -7.13 9.18
CA LEU A 136 13.35 -6.74 8.62
C LEU A 136 13.92 -7.79 7.64
N ASP A 137 13.04 -8.56 7.00
CA ASP A 137 13.44 -9.62 6.09
C ASP A 137 13.72 -9.06 4.69
N LYS A 138 15.00 -9.12 4.32
CA LYS A 138 15.52 -8.63 3.04
C LYS A 138 14.88 -9.32 1.83
N ARG A 139 14.29 -10.51 1.99
CA ARG A 139 13.66 -11.28 0.90
C ARG A 139 12.45 -10.57 0.29
N PHE A 140 11.71 -9.77 1.07
CA PHE A 140 10.66 -8.89 0.54
C PHE A 140 11.19 -7.89 -0.50
N LEU A 141 12.40 -7.37 -0.29
CA LEU A 141 13.06 -6.46 -1.21
C LEU A 141 13.73 -7.20 -2.37
N GLN A 142 14.24 -8.41 -2.16
CA GLN A 142 14.77 -9.25 -3.23
C GLN A 142 13.70 -9.60 -4.26
N GLY A 143 12.51 -10.01 -3.82
CA GLY A 143 11.41 -10.28 -4.75
C GLY A 143 10.94 -9.04 -5.51
N MET A 144 10.96 -7.86 -4.85
CA MET A 144 10.70 -6.59 -5.52
C MET A 144 11.76 -6.30 -6.59
N ALA A 145 13.04 -6.54 -6.29
CA ALA A 145 14.13 -6.39 -7.25
C ALA A 145 13.98 -7.36 -8.45
N THR A 146 13.64 -8.63 -8.18
CA THR A 146 13.36 -9.64 -9.20
C THR A 146 12.23 -9.20 -10.13
N TYR A 147 11.11 -8.73 -9.57
CA TYR A 147 9.99 -8.22 -10.36
C TYR A 147 10.39 -7.01 -11.20
N ALA A 148 11.07 -6.04 -10.59
CA ALA A 148 11.50 -4.81 -11.25
C ALA A 148 12.66 -5.04 -12.25
N LYS A 149 13.23 -6.25 -12.30
CA LYS A 149 14.45 -6.59 -13.05
C LYS A 149 15.63 -5.67 -12.71
N LEU A 150 15.72 -5.31 -11.44
CA LEU A 150 16.79 -4.47 -10.90
C LEU A 150 17.76 -5.31 -10.05
N PRO A 151 19.05 -4.97 -10.04
CA PRO A 151 19.96 -5.50 -9.04
C PRO A 151 19.47 -5.18 -7.63
N TYR A 152 19.48 -6.17 -6.72
CA TYR A 152 19.01 -6.03 -5.34
C TYR A 152 19.63 -4.84 -4.60
N PHE A 153 20.90 -4.52 -4.89
CA PHE A 153 21.59 -3.42 -4.23
C PHE A 153 20.94 -2.04 -4.43
N LEU A 154 20.15 -1.86 -5.48
CA LEU A 154 19.43 -0.60 -5.75
C LEU A 154 18.22 -0.39 -4.85
N VAL A 155 17.63 -1.47 -4.34
CA VAL A 155 16.41 -1.42 -3.50
C VAL A 155 16.68 -1.81 -2.05
N LYS A 156 17.86 -2.37 -1.73
CA LYS A 156 18.17 -2.90 -0.40
C LYS A 156 18.02 -1.88 0.72
N ASP A 157 18.27 -0.61 0.47
CA ASP A 157 18.24 0.45 1.49
C ASP A 157 16.81 0.84 1.89
N ILE A 158 15.77 0.38 1.16
CA ILE A 158 14.38 0.49 1.60
C ILE A 158 14.16 -0.20 2.97
N ILE A 159 15.06 -1.11 3.37
CA ILE A 159 15.07 -1.76 4.69
C ILE A 159 15.13 -0.75 5.85
N PHE A 160 15.66 0.46 5.63
CA PHE A 160 15.77 1.52 6.63
C PHE A 160 14.51 2.40 6.72
N VAL A 161 13.54 2.24 5.82
CA VAL A 161 12.27 2.96 5.88
C VAL A 161 11.48 2.46 7.07
N ARG A 162 10.76 3.37 7.74
CA ARG A 162 10.01 3.07 8.96
C ARG A 162 8.61 3.65 8.91
N LEU A 163 7.75 3.17 9.81
CA LEU A 163 6.37 3.60 9.97
C LEU A 163 6.17 4.21 11.34
N TYR A 164 5.51 5.35 11.40
CA TYR A 164 5.08 6.00 12.63
C TYR A 164 3.78 5.36 13.15
N ALA A 165 3.89 4.10 13.55
CA ALA A 165 2.83 3.24 14.08
C ALA A 165 3.35 2.41 15.26
N ILE A 166 2.45 1.73 15.99
CA ILE A 166 2.79 0.87 17.13
C ILE A 166 2.39 -0.57 16.83
N LEU A 167 3.35 -1.50 16.93
CA LEU A 167 3.06 -2.92 16.79
C LEU A 167 2.30 -3.45 18.03
N GLY A 168 1.16 -4.10 17.83
CA GLY A 168 0.37 -4.70 18.91
C GLY A 168 -0.21 -3.69 19.92
N ALA A 169 -0.53 -2.47 19.47
CA ALA A 169 -1.11 -1.43 20.32
C ALA A 169 -2.49 -1.81 20.86
N THR A 170 -2.85 -1.32 22.05
CA THR A 170 -4.26 -1.38 22.47
C THR A 170 -5.13 -0.56 21.52
N PRO A 171 -6.20 -1.13 20.95
CA PRO A 171 -7.05 -0.40 20.02
C PRO A 171 -7.83 0.71 20.72
N ALA A 172 -8.15 1.78 20.00
CA ALA A 172 -9.10 2.78 20.48
C ALA A 172 -10.52 2.17 20.52
N PRO A 173 -11.40 2.60 21.44
CA PRO A 173 -12.73 2.01 21.62
C PRO A 173 -13.72 2.44 20.52
N VAL A 174 -13.45 2.06 19.27
CA VAL A 174 -14.28 2.38 18.09
C VAL A 174 -15.40 1.35 17.88
N LEU A 175 -15.32 0.18 18.52
CA LEU A 175 -16.38 -0.82 18.54
C LEU A 175 -17.39 -0.49 19.64
N SER A 176 -18.18 0.57 19.46
CA SER A 176 -19.30 0.87 20.36
C SER A 176 -20.62 0.40 19.77
N SER A 177 -21.44 -0.28 20.56
CA SER A 177 -22.83 -0.63 20.19
C SER A 177 -23.71 0.60 19.97
N ARG A 178 -23.31 1.76 20.52
CA ARG A 178 -24.04 3.04 20.40
C ARG A 178 -23.60 3.90 19.22
N GLN A 179 -22.52 3.53 18.54
CA GLN A 179 -22.00 4.27 17.39
C GLN A 179 -22.09 3.43 16.11
N PRO A 180 -22.14 4.07 14.92
CA PRO A 180 -21.95 3.38 13.66
C PRO A 180 -20.68 2.53 13.70
N ALA A 181 -20.71 1.36 13.06
CA ALA A 181 -19.52 0.54 12.89
C ALA A 181 -18.39 1.38 12.25
N PRO A 182 -17.13 1.21 12.67
CA PRO A 182 -16.02 1.85 11.97
C PRO A 182 -15.99 1.33 10.52
N PRO A 183 -15.53 2.14 9.55
CA PRO A 183 -15.29 1.63 8.20
C PRO A 183 -14.27 0.50 8.26
N ILE A 184 -14.63 -0.67 7.73
CA ILE A 184 -13.74 -1.82 7.63
C ILE A 184 -13.31 -1.96 6.17
N VAL A 185 -12.03 -1.81 5.90
CA VAL A 185 -11.46 -1.86 4.55
C VAL A 185 -10.61 -3.10 4.42
N VAL A 186 -10.97 -4.02 3.53
CA VAL A 186 -10.12 -5.16 3.15
C VAL A 186 -9.36 -4.78 1.90
N PHE A 187 -8.02 -4.71 2.02
CA PHE A 187 -7.13 -4.21 0.99
C PHE A 187 -6.31 -5.33 0.34
N SER A 188 -6.35 -5.42 -0.99
CA SER A 188 -5.53 -6.35 -1.78
C SER A 188 -4.39 -5.60 -2.51
N HIS A 189 -3.15 -6.07 -2.32
CA HIS A 189 -1.96 -5.48 -2.94
C HIS A 189 -1.85 -5.81 -4.44
N GLY A 190 -1.07 -5.01 -5.19
CA GLY A 190 -0.68 -5.31 -6.56
C GLY A 190 0.37 -6.42 -6.70
N LEU A 191 0.70 -6.80 -7.94
CA LEU A 191 1.77 -7.76 -8.22
C LEU A 191 3.12 -7.24 -7.67
N ALA A 192 3.88 -8.14 -7.06
CA ALA A 192 5.11 -7.87 -6.28
C ALA A 192 4.95 -6.88 -5.10
N GLY A 193 3.71 -6.56 -4.70
CA GLY A 193 3.41 -5.93 -3.42
C GLY A 193 3.43 -6.92 -2.26
N PHE A 194 3.08 -6.45 -1.07
CA PHE A 194 2.90 -7.25 0.14
C PHE A 194 2.01 -6.49 1.13
N HIS A 195 1.63 -7.13 2.23
CA HIS A 195 0.61 -6.65 3.18
C HIS A 195 0.94 -5.32 3.89
N THR A 196 2.21 -4.85 3.90
CA THR A 196 2.58 -3.52 4.41
C THR A 196 3.00 -2.51 3.32
N PHE A 197 2.89 -2.86 2.04
CA PHE A 197 3.38 -2.05 0.91
C PHE A 197 2.55 -0.78 0.61
N TYR A 198 1.35 -0.68 1.19
CA TYR A 198 0.41 0.45 1.06
C TYR A 198 0.19 1.12 2.42
N SER A 199 1.24 1.15 3.25
CA SER A 199 1.17 1.58 4.65
C SER A 199 0.71 3.03 4.79
N CYS A 200 1.09 3.96 3.90
CA CYS A 200 0.65 5.35 4.03
C CYS A 200 -0.87 5.49 3.85
N LEU A 201 -1.43 4.79 2.85
CA LEU A 201 -2.88 4.76 2.62
C LEU A 201 -3.59 4.11 3.82
N ALA A 202 -3.10 2.95 4.28
CA ALA A 202 -3.67 2.22 5.40
C ALA A 202 -3.61 3.01 6.72
N MET A 203 -2.48 3.68 6.99
CA MET A 203 -2.32 4.55 8.16
C MET A 203 -3.23 5.78 8.09
N ASP A 204 -3.43 6.40 6.92
CA ASP A 204 -4.36 7.54 6.77
C ASP A 204 -5.81 7.15 7.04
N LEU A 205 -6.23 5.99 6.54
CA LEU A 205 -7.52 5.41 6.80
C LEU A 205 -7.70 5.11 8.31
N ALA A 206 -6.71 4.45 8.93
CA ALA A 206 -6.74 4.11 10.35
C ALA A 206 -6.74 5.34 11.27
N ALA A 207 -5.96 6.37 10.95
CA ALA A 207 -5.96 7.63 11.69
C ALA A 207 -7.32 8.35 11.65
N ARG A 208 -8.19 8.01 10.69
CA ARG A 208 -9.57 8.52 10.54
C ARG A 208 -10.63 7.59 11.12
N GLY A 209 -10.22 6.55 11.83
CA GLY A 209 -11.14 5.65 12.53
C GLY A 209 -11.50 4.38 11.76
N ALA A 210 -10.89 4.12 10.61
CA ALA A 210 -11.11 2.87 9.88
C ALA A 210 -10.24 1.72 10.43
N VAL A 211 -10.68 0.48 10.20
CA VAL A 211 -9.86 -0.72 10.40
C VAL A 211 -9.50 -1.26 9.02
N VAL A 212 -8.21 -1.29 8.70
CA VAL A 212 -7.71 -1.68 7.37
C VAL A 212 -7.00 -3.01 7.45
N VAL A 213 -7.54 -4.01 6.77
CA VAL A 213 -7.05 -5.38 6.72
C VAL A 213 -6.34 -5.60 5.39
N CYS A 214 -5.02 -5.47 5.39
CA CYS A 214 -4.19 -5.70 4.21
C CYS A 214 -3.83 -7.19 4.10
N ILE A 215 -4.24 -7.82 3.00
CA ILE A 215 -4.06 -9.26 2.77
C ILE A 215 -2.63 -9.52 2.28
N GLY A 216 -1.93 -10.48 2.88
CA GLY A 216 -0.64 -10.98 2.38
C GLY A 216 -0.84 -12.22 1.51
N HIS A 217 -1.17 -12.03 0.23
CA HIS A 217 -1.55 -13.13 -0.66
C HIS A 217 -0.45 -14.19 -0.82
N CYS A 218 -0.85 -15.46 -0.76
CA CYS A 218 0.05 -16.62 -0.75
C CYS A 218 0.14 -17.32 -2.13
N ASP A 219 -0.29 -16.63 -3.18
CA ASP A 219 -0.34 -17.11 -4.57
C ASP A 219 1.00 -16.99 -5.33
N GLY A 220 2.05 -16.54 -4.64
CA GLY A 220 3.34 -16.19 -5.22
C GLY A 220 3.32 -14.91 -6.04
N SER A 221 2.25 -14.09 -5.97
CA SER A 221 2.22 -12.76 -6.58
C SER A 221 2.91 -11.71 -5.71
N ALA A 222 2.97 -11.92 -4.39
CA ALA A 222 3.68 -11.04 -3.47
C ALA A 222 5.20 -11.10 -3.70
N SER A 223 5.94 -10.02 -3.38
CA SER A 223 7.41 -10.05 -3.52
C SER A 223 8.05 -11.14 -2.64
N PHE A 224 7.49 -11.33 -1.46
CA PHE A 224 7.78 -12.44 -0.56
C PHE A 224 6.65 -12.49 0.46
N MET A 225 6.37 -13.66 1.01
CA MET A 225 5.48 -13.80 2.15
C MET A 225 6.05 -14.83 3.12
N ARG A 226 5.94 -14.51 4.41
CA ARG A 226 6.18 -15.42 5.53
C ARG A 226 5.37 -14.95 6.74
N GLU A 227 5.25 -15.83 7.71
CA GLU A 227 4.65 -15.52 9.01
C GLU A 227 5.64 -14.90 9.98
N GLU A 228 5.11 -14.22 11.00
CA GLU A 228 5.90 -13.72 12.12
C GLU A 228 6.54 -14.88 12.90
N SER A 229 5.76 -15.95 13.09
CA SER A 229 6.18 -17.17 13.81
C SER A 229 7.47 -17.79 13.25
N GLY A 230 7.72 -17.62 11.93
CA GLY A 230 8.78 -18.32 11.21
C GLY A 230 8.59 -19.82 11.04
N HIS A 231 7.46 -20.36 11.51
CA HIS A 231 7.11 -21.77 11.38
C HIS A 231 6.12 -22.03 10.23
N GLY A 232 5.59 -20.97 9.61
CA GLY A 232 4.73 -21.05 8.43
C GLY A 232 5.50 -21.24 7.11
N GLU A 233 4.75 -21.50 6.04
CA GLU A 233 5.31 -21.59 4.69
C GLU A 233 5.91 -20.25 4.24
N GLU A 234 7.11 -20.31 3.68
CA GLU A 234 7.76 -19.16 3.05
C GLU A 234 7.49 -19.19 1.55
N ILE A 235 6.88 -18.12 1.03
CA ILE A 235 6.36 -18.07 -0.32
C ILE A 235 7.13 -17.00 -1.10
N PRO A 236 8.09 -17.40 -1.95
CA PRO A 236 8.83 -16.46 -2.80
C PRO A 236 7.98 -15.94 -3.96
N PHE A 237 8.38 -14.79 -4.50
CA PHE A 237 7.81 -14.27 -5.74
C PHE A 237 7.99 -15.26 -6.89
N LYS A 238 6.88 -15.61 -7.56
CA LYS A 238 6.89 -16.46 -8.75
C LYS A 238 6.95 -15.60 -10.00
N VAL A 239 8.02 -15.77 -10.78
CA VAL A 239 8.19 -15.11 -12.07
C VAL A 239 7.33 -15.84 -13.12
N LEU A 240 6.14 -15.29 -13.37
CA LEU A 240 5.21 -15.78 -14.39
C LEU A 240 5.09 -14.76 -15.54
N LYS A 241 4.53 -15.18 -16.67
CA LYS A 241 4.27 -14.26 -17.79
C LYS A 241 3.18 -13.25 -17.43
N MET A 242 3.09 -12.19 -18.22
CA MET A 242 2.06 -11.15 -18.09
C MET A 242 0.89 -11.44 -19.04
N ASP A 243 0.37 -12.65 -19.01
CA ASP A 243 -0.83 -13.06 -19.76
C ASP A 243 -1.92 -13.57 -18.82
N ALA A 244 -3.15 -13.66 -19.32
CA ALA A 244 -4.30 -14.07 -18.52
C ALA A 244 -4.16 -15.52 -18.02
N SER A 245 -3.71 -16.44 -18.87
CA SER A 245 -3.60 -17.87 -18.54
C SER A 245 -2.70 -18.15 -17.34
N ASP A 246 -1.54 -17.49 -17.26
CA ASP A 246 -0.62 -17.67 -16.14
C ASP A 246 -1.12 -16.99 -14.85
N ARG A 247 -1.98 -15.97 -14.98
CA ARG A 247 -2.41 -15.11 -13.86
C ARG A 247 -3.78 -15.45 -13.32
N GLU A 248 -4.60 -16.15 -14.07
CA GLU A 248 -5.90 -16.64 -13.63
C GLU A 248 -5.84 -17.57 -12.41
N PRO A 249 -4.91 -18.55 -12.33
CA PRO A 249 -4.76 -19.35 -11.12
C PRO A 249 -4.41 -18.50 -9.88
N GLN A 250 -3.56 -17.49 -10.06
CA GLN A 250 -3.25 -16.51 -9.02
C GLN A 250 -4.48 -15.71 -8.61
N LEU A 251 -5.25 -15.21 -9.58
CA LEU A 251 -6.49 -14.48 -9.31
C LEU A 251 -7.51 -15.35 -8.54
N ALA A 252 -7.67 -16.62 -8.94
CA ALA A 252 -8.56 -17.57 -8.29
C ALA A 252 -8.21 -17.73 -6.80
N GLN A 253 -6.92 -17.96 -6.50
CA GLN A 253 -6.43 -18.06 -5.13
C GLN A 253 -6.65 -16.75 -4.36
N ARG A 254 -6.36 -15.59 -4.97
CA ARG A 254 -6.56 -14.28 -4.33
C ARG A 254 -8.03 -14.01 -3.99
N ILE A 255 -8.97 -14.43 -4.85
CA ILE A 255 -10.41 -14.34 -4.57
C ILE A 255 -10.77 -15.22 -3.38
N ALA A 256 -10.32 -16.48 -3.38
CA ALA A 256 -10.57 -17.41 -2.27
C ALA A 256 -10.04 -16.86 -0.94
N GLU A 257 -8.79 -16.39 -0.93
CA GLU A 257 -8.16 -15.76 0.23
C GLU A 257 -8.94 -14.52 0.71
N THR A 258 -9.37 -13.65 -0.21
CA THR A 258 -10.16 -12.45 0.12
C THR A 258 -11.49 -12.81 0.76
N ARG A 259 -12.21 -13.81 0.22
CA ARG A 259 -13.47 -14.29 0.79
C ARG A 259 -13.29 -14.96 2.16
N GLN A 260 -12.18 -15.65 2.39
CA GLN A 260 -11.87 -16.16 3.73
C GLN A 260 -11.55 -15.04 4.73
N VAL A 261 -10.93 -13.94 4.29
CA VAL A 261 -10.74 -12.76 5.13
C VAL A 261 -12.07 -12.09 5.45
N LEU A 262 -12.99 -11.97 4.49
CA LEU A 262 -14.34 -11.44 4.73
C LEU A 262 -15.07 -12.24 5.81
N LYS A 263 -14.99 -13.57 5.77
CA LYS A 263 -15.54 -14.45 6.81
C LYS A 263 -14.85 -14.24 8.15
N TYR A 264 -13.52 -14.17 8.17
CA TYR A 264 -12.75 -14.01 9.40
C TYR A 264 -13.05 -12.68 10.12
N VAL A 265 -13.22 -11.59 9.37
CA VAL A 265 -13.60 -10.28 9.93
C VAL A 265 -14.97 -10.30 10.64
N ALA A 266 -15.85 -11.25 10.28
CA ALA A 266 -17.12 -11.47 10.97
C ALA A 266 -17.02 -12.33 12.24
N GLU A 267 -15.85 -12.91 12.52
CA GLU A 267 -15.62 -13.74 13.71
C GLU A 267 -15.16 -12.91 14.92
N ALA A 268 -15.60 -13.26 16.13
CA ALA A 268 -15.13 -12.63 17.37
C ALA A 268 -13.61 -12.76 17.55
N ASP A 269 -13.03 -13.86 17.07
CA ASP A 269 -11.60 -14.16 17.16
C ASP A 269 -10.75 -13.10 16.45
N PHE A 270 -11.22 -12.51 15.35
CA PHE A 270 -10.49 -11.45 14.65
C PHE A 270 -10.33 -10.20 15.52
N TRP A 271 -11.43 -9.76 16.13
CA TRP A 271 -11.46 -8.54 16.93
C TRP A 271 -10.79 -8.71 18.29
N THR A 272 -10.94 -9.87 18.91
CA THR A 272 -10.22 -10.17 20.15
C THR A 272 -8.71 -10.32 19.92
N ALA A 273 -8.28 -10.85 18.77
CA ALA A 273 -6.87 -10.85 18.38
C ALA A 273 -6.31 -9.42 18.19
N LEU A 274 -7.13 -8.46 17.75
CA LEU A 274 -6.76 -7.03 17.71
C LEU A 274 -6.67 -6.37 19.09
N GLY A 275 -7.07 -7.07 20.16
CA GLY A 275 -7.03 -6.55 21.53
C GLY A 275 -8.31 -5.85 21.98
N TYR A 276 -9.43 -5.99 21.25
CA TYR A 276 -10.73 -5.52 21.74
C TYR A 276 -11.28 -6.46 22.83
N PRO A 277 -11.88 -5.93 23.89
CA PRO A 277 -12.45 -6.75 24.95
C PRO A 277 -13.72 -7.46 24.48
N LYS A 278 -13.98 -8.67 25.00
CA LYS A 278 -15.11 -9.50 24.55
C LYS A 278 -16.46 -8.82 24.77
N GLU A 279 -16.59 -8.02 25.84
CA GLU A 279 -17.81 -7.24 26.11
C GLU A 279 -18.17 -6.24 24.99
N ASP A 280 -17.19 -5.73 24.25
CA ASP A 280 -17.42 -4.83 23.11
C ASP A 280 -17.57 -5.60 21.79
N VAL A 281 -16.81 -6.68 21.63
CA VAL A 281 -16.81 -7.50 20.41
C VAL A 281 -18.14 -8.21 20.20
N MET A 282 -18.68 -8.87 21.23
CA MET A 282 -19.88 -9.71 21.08
C MET A 282 -21.10 -8.91 20.62
N PRO A 283 -21.42 -7.73 21.19
CA PRO A 283 -22.48 -6.86 20.67
C PRO A 283 -22.18 -6.32 19.27
N PHE A 284 -20.91 -6.07 18.95
CA PHE A 284 -20.51 -5.56 17.63
C PHE A 284 -20.77 -6.58 16.51
N ILE A 285 -20.39 -7.85 16.69
CA ILE A 285 -20.58 -8.88 15.66
C ILE A 285 -22.02 -9.38 15.59
N ALA A 286 -22.81 -9.18 16.64
CA ALA A 286 -24.23 -9.56 16.67
C ALA A 286 -25.11 -8.66 15.78
N ARG A 287 -24.60 -7.50 15.34
CA ARG A 287 -25.28 -6.63 14.38
C ARG A 287 -24.66 -6.73 12.99
N PRO A 288 -25.44 -6.49 11.91
CA PRO A 288 -24.88 -6.32 10.57
C PRO A 288 -23.92 -5.11 10.53
N PHE A 289 -22.75 -5.28 9.93
CA PHE A 289 -21.78 -4.20 9.70
C PHE A 289 -21.16 -4.36 8.31
N GLY A 290 -21.03 -3.30 7.53
CA GLY A 290 -20.50 -3.38 6.17
C GLY A 290 -18.97 -3.50 6.09
N VAL A 291 -18.48 -4.14 5.03
CA VAL A 291 -17.06 -4.18 4.65
C VAL A 291 -16.86 -3.50 3.29
N HIS A 292 -15.75 -2.81 3.11
CA HIS A 292 -15.37 -2.15 1.86
C HIS A 292 -14.15 -2.85 1.28
N LEU A 293 -14.24 -3.31 0.04
CA LEU A 293 -13.08 -3.87 -0.65
C LEU A 293 -12.29 -2.75 -1.32
N ALA A 294 -10.97 -2.80 -1.23
CA ALA A 294 -10.10 -1.91 -1.98
C ALA A 294 -8.87 -2.64 -2.51
N GLY A 295 -8.31 -2.18 -3.62
CA GLY A 295 -7.11 -2.82 -4.16
C GLY A 295 -6.47 -2.06 -5.29
N HIS A 296 -5.17 -2.31 -5.46
CA HIS A 296 -4.35 -1.68 -6.50
C HIS A 296 -3.87 -2.69 -7.53
N SER A 297 -3.88 -2.35 -8.83
CA SER A 297 -3.31 -3.21 -9.89
C SER A 297 -3.95 -4.60 -9.88
N PHE A 298 -3.16 -5.65 -9.69
CA PHE A 298 -3.67 -7.02 -9.52
C PHE A 298 -4.65 -7.14 -8.35
N GLY A 299 -4.44 -6.38 -7.26
CA GLY A 299 -5.39 -6.31 -6.15
C GLY A 299 -6.69 -5.60 -6.50
N GLY A 300 -6.66 -4.63 -7.42
CA GLY A 300 -7.87 -4.04 -7.99
C GLY A 300 -8.69 -5.07 -8.77
N ALA A 301 -8.02 -5.92 -9.56
CA ALA A 301 -8.66 -7.06 -10.22
C ALA A 301 -9.24 -8.06 -9.21
N THR A 302 -8.48 -8.40 -8.17
CA THR A 302 -8.94 -9.29 -7.10
C THR A 302 -10.24 -8.82 -6.45
N VAL A 303 -10.33 -7.54 -6.07
CA VAL A 303 -11.53 -7.05 -5.39
C VAL A 303 -12.74 -6.93 -6.32
N LEU A 304 -12.54 -6.62 -7.61
CA LEU A 304 -13.61 -6.64 -8.61
C LEU A 304 -14.16 -8.06 -8.81
N ALA A 305 -13.29 -9.04 -9.02
CA ALA A 305 -13.69 -10.43 -9.20
C ALA A 305 -14.33 -11.03 -7.93
N THR A 306 -13.80 -10.67 -6.75
CA THR A 306 -14.40 -11.05 -5.46
C THR A 306 -15.81 -10.47 -5.32
N ALA A 307 -15.98 -9.18 -5.61
CA ALA A 307 -17.28 -8.53 -5.55
C ALA A 307 -18.31 -9.15 -6.52
N LEU A 308 -17.89 -9.62 -7.69
CA LEU A 308 -18.78 -10.35 -8.59
C LEU A 308 -19.28 -11.66 -7.96
N GLN A 309 -18.41 -12.44 -7.32
CA GLN A 309 -18.83 -13.68 -6.64
C GLN A 309 -19.76 -13.37 -5.47
N GLU A 310 -19.43 -12.37 -4.67
CA GLU A 310 -20.24 -11.91 -3.55
C GLU A 310 -21.62 -11.38 -4.00
N SER A 311 -21.72 -10.77 -5.18
CA SER A 311 -22.98 -10.33 -5.79
C SER A 311 -23.92 -11.50 -6.15
N GLN A 312 -23.39 -12.73 -6.25
CA GLN A 312 -24.20 -13.92 -6.53
C GLN A 312 -24.78 -14.54 -5.25
N GLU A 313 -24.28 -14.22 -4.06
CA GLU A 313 -24.74 -14.85 -2.83
C GLU A 313 -26.13 -14.34 -2.41
N GLU A 314 -27.05 -15.28 -2.16
CA GLU A 314 -28.43 -14.97 -1.75
C GLU A 314 -28.54 -14.43 -0.32
N SER A 315 -27.58 -14.78 0.55
CA SER A 315 -27.53 -14.33 1.96
C SER A 315 -27.24 -12.83 2.10
N GLY A 316 -27.08 -12.10 0.98
CA GLY A 316 -26.69 -10.71 0.95
C GLY A 316 -25.20 -10.56 1.31
N THR A 317 -24.41 -10.02 0.38
CA THR A 317 -23.01 -9.78 0.67
C THR A 317 -22.84 -8.72 1.77
N ASN A 318 -21.88 -8.96 2.66
CA ASN A 318 -21.47 -7.96 3.63
C ASN A 318 -20.63 -6.84 3.00
N VAL A 319 -20.24 -6.99 1.73
CA VAL A 319 -19.47 -6.00 0.99
C VAL A 319 -20.38 -4.86 0.52
N LYS A 320 -20.07 -3.63 0.94
CA LYS A 320 -20.85 -2.43 0.61
C LYS A 320 -20.32 -1.66 -0.58
N THR A 321 -19.01 -1.64 -0.78
CA THR A 321 -18.37 -0.92 -1.88
C THR A 321 -17.08 -1.57 -2.33
N VAL A 322 -16.69 -1.31 -3.57
CA VAL A 322 -15.37 -1.61 -4.12
C VAL A 322 -14.68 -0.32 -4.54
N PHE A 323 -13.44 -0.12 -4.11
CA PHE A 323 -12.62 1.04 -4.49
C PHE A 323 -11.29 0.59 -5.10
N THR A 324 -11.08 0.81 -6.40
CA THR A 324 -9.87 0.32 -7.09
C THR A 324 -8.92 1.44 -7.49
N PHE A 325 -7.64 1.11 -7.52
CA PHE A 325 -6.56 1.95 -8.01
C PHE A 325 -5.84 1.24 -9.16
N ASP A 326 -5.97 1.74 -10.39
CA ASP A 326 -5.41 1.12 -11.59
C ASP A 326 -5.67 -0.39 -11.69
N PRO A 327 -6.92 -0.86 -11.66
CA PRO A 327 -7.19 -2.30 -11.75
C PRO A 327 -6.54 -2.89 -13.01
N TRP A 328 -5.90 -4.05 -12.86
CA TRP A 328 -5.23 -4.72 -13.96
C TRP A 328 -6.21 -5.54 -14.80
N MET A 329 -6.36 -5.20 -16.08
CA MET A 329 -7.37 -5.82 -16.94
C MET A 329 -7.13 -7.29 -17.27
N LEU A 330 -5.88 -7.73 -17.45
CA LEU A 330 -5.60 -9.04 -18.08
C LEU A 330 -6.22 -10.22 -17.31
N PRO A 331 -6.08 -10.31 -15.97
CA PRO A 331 -6.68 -11.42 -15.21
C PRO A 331 -8.23 -11.39 -15.19
N LEU A 332 -8.84 -10.25 -15.54
CA LEU A 332 -10.30 -10.07 -15.48
C LEU A 332 -11.01 -10.48 -16.79
N GLN A 333 -10.27 -10.77 -17.86
CA GLN A 333 -10.87 -10.95 -19.18
C GLN A 333 -11.73 -12.21 -19.30
N ASN A 334 -11.40 -13.27 -18.56
CA ASN A 334 -11.97 -14.60 -18.79
C ASN A 334 -12.80 -15.05 -17.57
N ALA A 335 -12.45 -16.19 -16.97
CA ALA A 335 -13.31 -17.02 -16.11
C ALA A 335 -13.82 -16.37 -14.81
N TYR A 336 -13.17 -15.32 -14.31
CA TYR A 336 -13.46 -14.79 -12.97
C TYR A 336 -14.18 -13.44 -12.95
N PHE A 337 -14.38 -12.79 -14.11
CA PHE A 337 -15.03 -11.49 -14.11
C PHE A 337 -15.80 -11.16 -15.40
N TYR A 338 -15.12 -10.78 -16.48
CA TYR A 338 -15.78 -10.23 -17.66
C TYR A 338 -16.67 -11.24 -18.38
N ASN A 339 -16.16 -12.42 -18.75
CA ASN A 339 -16.97 -13.46 -19.41
C ASN A 339 -18.17 -13.90 -18.56
N PRO A 340 -18.04 -14.13 -17.24
CA PRO A 340 -19.22 -14.43 -16.43
C PRO A 340 -20.31 -13.36 -16.45
N ILE A 341 -19.96 -12.08 -16.63
CA ILE A 341 -20.97 -11.00 -16.74
C ILE A 341 -21.64 -11.06 -18.11
N VAL A 342 -20.86 -11.15 -19.20
CA VAL A 342 -21.39 -10.99 -20.57
C VAL A 342 -21.91 -12.28 -21.21
N GLU A 343 -21.31 -13.43 -20.90
CA GLU A 343 -21.66 -14.75 -21.46
C GLU A 343 -22.61 -15.51 -20.54
N GLU A 344 -22.38 -15.50 -19.22
CA GLU A 344 -23.19 -16.25 -18.26
C GLU A 344 -24.32 -15.41 -17.63
N GLY A 345 -24.33 -14.09 -17.83
CA GLY A 345 -25.34 -13.19 -17.24
C GLY A 345 -25.25 -13.07 -15.72
N LYS A 346 -24.06 -13.18 -15.13
CA LYS A 346 -23.87 -12.95 -13.68
C LYS A 346 -24.08 -11.48 -13.35
N LYS A 347 -24.93 -11.22 -12.34
CA LYS A 347 -25.26 -9.87 -11.89
C LYS A 347 -24.16 -9.28 -11.02
N TYR A 348 -23.73 -8.05 -11.26
CA TYR A 348 -22.78 -7.34 -10.39
C TYR A 348 -23.51 -6.25 -9.62
N THR A 349 -23.64 -6.36 -8.29
CA THR A 349 -24.57 -5.53 -7.49
C THR A 349 -23.90 -4.62 -6.46
N ILE A 350 -22.57 -4.59 -6.41
CA ILE A 350 -21.81 -3.80 -5.44
C ILE A 350 -21.33 -2.47 -6.05
N PRO A 351 -21.67 -1.30 -5.49
CA PRO A 351 -21.18 0.00 -5.95
C PRO A 351 -19.65 0.06 -6.02
N THR A 352 -19.13 0.58 -7.13
CA THR A 352 -17.70 0.56 -7.45
C THR A 352 -17.20 1.91 -7.93
N HIS A 353 -16.08 2.36 -7.36
CA HIS A 353 -15.32 3.52 -7.84
C HIS A 353 -13.91 3.06 -8.23
N SER A 354 -13.57 3.19 -9.51
CA SER A 354 -12.26 2.83 -10.05
C SER A 354 -11.49 4.09 -10.43
N LEU A 355 -10.38 4.35 -9.73
CA LEU A 355 -9.44 5.41 -10.08
C LEU A 355 -8.38 4.88 -11.04
N HIS A 356 -8.27 5.51 -12.21
CA HIS A 356 -7.24 5.24 -13.20
C HIS A 356 -6.26 6.40 -13.23
N SER A 357 -4.97 6.12 -13.03
CA SER A 357 -3.92 7.10 -13.19
C SER A 357 -3.82 7.61 -14.60
N GLU A 358 -3.27 8.81 -14.77
CA GLU A 358 -3.10 9.40 -16.10
C GLU A 358 -2.28 8.49 -17.02
N GLN A 359 -1.21 7.89 -16.49
CA GLN A 359 -0.39 6.94 -17.25
C GLN A 359 -1.13 5.65 -17.57
N TRP A 360 -1.85 5.07 -16.61
CA TRP A 360 -2.57 3.81 -16.82
C TRP A 360 -3.71 3.96 -17.82
N ALA A 361 -4.42 5.08 -17.78
CA ALA A 361 -5.47 5.41 -18.74
C ALA A 361 -4.96 5.70 -20.16
N ARG A 362 -3.64 5.83 -20.39
CA ARG A 362 -3.06 5.95 -21.75
C ARG A 362 -2.94 4.60 -22.46
N ASP A 363 -3.00 3.48 -21.73
CA ASP A 363 -3.14 2.18 -22.35
C ASP A 363 -4.57 2.05 -22.88
N THR A 364 -4.75 2.27 -24.18
CA THR A 364 -6.05 2.19 -24.86
C THR A 364 -6.71 0.83 -24.66
N SER A 365 -5.93 -0.26 -24.59
CA SER A 365 -6.48 -1.60 -24.44
C SER A 365 -7.09 -1.80 -23.04
N SER A 366 -6.38 -1.35 -22.01
CA SER A 366 -6.91 -1.35 -20.64
C SER A 366 -8.09 -0.39 -20.48
N TRP A 367 -7.99 0.83 -21.02
CA TRP A 367 -9.05 1.82 -20.91
C TRP A 367 -10.35 1.34 -21.56
N GLU A 368 -10.26 0.81 -22.78
CA GLU A 368 -11.43 0.30 -23.49
C GLU A 368 -12.02 -0.94 -22.82
N PHE A 369 -11.18 -1.81 -22.24
CA PHE A 369 -11.67 -2.94 -21.46
C PHE A 369 -12.58 -2.49 -20.30
N PHE A 370 -12.16 -1.54 -19.47
CA PHE A 370 -12.97 -1.08 -18.34
C PHE A 370 -14.21 -0.26 -18.77
N ARG A 371 -14.17 0.39 -19.94
CA ARG A 371 -15.38 0.95 -20.56
C ARG A 371 -16.40 -0.14 -20.92
N ARG A 372 -15.96 -1.23 -21.56
CA ARG A 372 -16.84 -2.37 -21.88
C ARG A 372 -17.40 -3.03 -20.62
N VAL A 373 -16.57 -3.20 -19.59
CA VAL A 373 -17.02 -3.69 -18.27
C VAL A 373 -18.12 -2.79 -17.71
N SER A 374 -17.91 -1.47 -17.71
CA SER A 374 -18.88 -0.51 -17.16
C SER A 374 -20.23 -0.66 -17.87
N VAL A 375 -20.22 -0.71 -19.21
CA VAL A 375 -21.43 -0.92 -20.02
C VAL A 375 -22.08 -2.27 -19.72
N ALA A 376 -21.31 -3.35 -19.65
CA ALA A 376 -21.83 -4.69 -19.36
C ALA A 376 -22.52 -4.76 -18.00
N VAL A 377 -21.91 -4.17 -16.96
CA VAL A 377 -22.46 -4.12 -15.60
C VAL A 377 -23.74 -3.28 -15.56
N THR A 378 -23.71 -2.04 -16.08
CA THR A 378 -24.87 -1.13 -15.97
C THR A 378 -26.03 -1.51 -16.87
N SER A 379 -25.79 -2.26 -17.96
CA SER A 379 -26.83 -2.74 -18.87
C SER A 379 -27.51 -4.03 -18.38
N HIS A 380 -27.02 -4.64 -17.30
CA HIS A 380 -27.60 -5.85 -16.76
C HIS A 380 -29.04 -5.60 -16.26
N PRO A 381 -30.02 -6.51 -16.51
CA PRO A 381 -31.43 -6.30 -16.14
C PRO A 381 -31.68 -5.99 -14.66
N CYS A 382 -30.80 -6.42 -13.76
CA CYS A 382 -30.90 -6.10 -12.33
C CYS A 382 -30.81 -4.60 -12.02
N HIS A 383 -30.25 -3.80 -12.94
CA HIS A 383 -30.15 -2.35 -12.82
C HIS A 383 -31.26 -1.61 -13.57
N ALA A 384 -32.23 -2.30 -14.16
CA ALA A 384 -33.30 -1.68 -14.94
C ALA A 384 -34.14 -0.69 -14.12
N MET A 385 -34.26 -0.93 -12.81
CA MET A 385 -35.02 -0.08 -11.88
C MET A 385 -34.24 1.13 -11.37
N LEU A 386 -32.93 1.19 -11.59
CA LEU A 386 -32.11 2.36 -11.22
C LEU A 386 -32.39 3.51 -12.19
N SER A 387 -32.45 4.73 -11.68
CA SER A 387 -32.45 5.94 -12.51
C SER A 387 -31.11 6.10 -13.24
N GLU A 388 -31.08 6.91 -14.31
CA GLU A 388 -29.85 7.12 -15.09
C GLU A 388 -28.73 7.78 -14.26
N SER A 389 -29.09 8.62 -13.28
CA SER A 389 -28.10 9.19 -12.34
C SER A 389 -27.55 8.14 -11.38
N GLU A 390 -28.37 7.18 -10.94
CA GLU A 390 -27.90 6.07 -10.09
C GLU A 390 -27.03 5.09 -10.87
N LYS A 391 -27.40 4.74 -12.11
CA LYS A 391 -26.57 3.88 -12.97
C LYS A 391 -25.20 4.49 -13.23
N SER A 392 -25.15 5.79 -13.53
CA SER A 392 -23.89 6.49 -13.80
C SER A 392 -23.02 6.68 -12.56
N ALA A 393 -23.60 6.68 -11.36
CA ALA A 393 -22.87 6.75 -10.09
C ALA A 393 -22.52 5.37 -9.50
N PHE A 394 -23.11 4.28 -10.01
CA PHE A 394 -22.95 2.95 -9.44
C PHE A 394 -21.61 2.29 -9.78
N PHE A 395 -21.17 2.37 -11.04
CA PHE A 395 -19.89 1.80 -11.49
C PHE A 395 -19.06 2.88 -12.18
N VAL A 396 -18.33 3.66 -11.38
CA VAL A 396 -17.61 4.85 -11.83
C VAL A 396 -16.18 4.47 -12.23
N THR A 397 -15.76 4.92 -13.41
CA THR A 397 -14.37 4.88 -13.86
C THR A 397 -13.87 6.32 -14.01
N GLU A 398 -12.97 6.76 -13.12
CA GLU A 398 -12.44 8.13 -13.09
C GLU A 398 -10.96 8.14 -13.52
N LYS A 399 -10.59 9.08 -14.39
CA LYS A 399 -9.20 9.37 -14.72
C LYS A 399 -8.64 10.46 -13.81
N LYS A 400 -7.56 10.16 -13.08
CA LYS A 400 -6.87 11.13 -12.21
C LYS A 400 -5.65 11.73 -12.91
N GLY A 401 -5.70 13.02 -13.24
CA GLY A 401 -4.57 13.73 -13.87
C GLY A 401 -3.32 13.81 -12.98
N GLY A 402 -2.14 13.94 -13.59
CA GLY A 402 -0.88 14.15 -12.88
C GLY A 402 -0.40 12.94 -12.06
N THR A 403 -0.91 11.74 -12.35
CA THR A 403 -0.61 10.49 -11.64
C THR A 403 -0.02 9.43 -12.56
N ASN A 404 0.70 8.49 -11.95
CA ASN A 404 1.14 7.25 -12.59
C ASN A 404 0.75 6.02 -11.76
N HIS A 405 1.09 4.84 -12.25
CA HIS A 405 0.77 3.58 -11.57
C HIS A 405 1.33 3.48 -10.15
N GLN A 406 2.50 4.08 -9.89
CA GLN A 406 3.10 4.05 -8.55
C GLN A 406 2.58 5.15 -7.63
N SER A 407 1.75 6.09 -8.11
CA SER A 407 1.20 7.18 -7.30
C SER A 407 0.27 6.69 -6.18
N PHE A 408 -0.17 5.43 -6.24
CA PHE A 408 -1.02 4.78 -5.24
C PHE A 408 -0.23 3.93 -4.24
N THR A 409 1.10 3.81 -4.40
CA THR A 409 1.96 2.96 -3.57
C THR A 409 2.89 3.81 -2.71
N ASP A 410 3.49 3.22 -1.67
CA ASP A 410 4.47 3.92 -0.85
C ASP A 410 5.78 4.23 -1.64
N LEU A 411 6.03 3.54 -2.77
CA LEU A 411 7.24 3.76 -3.57
C LEU A 411 7.33 5.17 -4.15
N CYS A 412 6.20 5.83 -4.47
CA CYS A 412 6.23 7.21 -4.97
C CYS A 412 6.80 8.22 -3.96
N LEU A 413 6.92 7.82 -2.68
CA LEU A 413 7.51 8.63 -1.62
C LEU A 413 9.02 8.40 -1.47
N LEU A 414 9.55 7.31 -2.04
CA LEU A 414 10.94 6.88 -1.87
C LEU A 414 11.87 7.34 -2.99
N SER A 415 11.33 7.86 -4.10
CA SER A 415 12.15 8.51 -5.14
C SER A 415 11.29 9.33 -6.10
N PRO A 416 11.74 10.51 -6.55
CA PRO A 416 11.15 11.20 -7.70
C PRO A 416 11.12 10.34 -8.96
N VAL A 417 12.04 9.38 -9.09
CA VAL A 417 12.05 8.42 -10.21
C VAL A 417 10.83 7.50 -10.15
N PHE A 418 10.48 6.99 -8.97
CA PHE A 418 9.29 6.15 -8.77
C PHE A 418 8.00 6.97 -8.90
N HIS A 419 7.99 8.20 -8.39
CA HIS A 419 6.86 9.12 -8.61
C HIS A 419 6.61 9.38 -10.10
N GLY A 420 7.69 9.49 -10.91
CA GLY A 420 7.70 9.37 -12.37
C GLY A 420 6.85 10.40 -13.16
N CYS A 421 6.01 11.18 -12.50
CA CYS A 421 5.04 12.07 -13.12
C CYS A 421 5.53 13.52 -13.08
N ARG A 422 6.22 13.93 -14.15
CA ARG A 422 6.76 15.29 -14.29
C ARG A 422 5.70 16.39 -14.31
N SER A 423 4.45 16.05 -14.63
CA SER A 423 3.30 16.96 -14.64
C SER A 423 2.58 17.05 -13.29
N SER A 424 3.00 16.29 -12.28
CA SER A 424 2.36 16.31 -10.95
C SER A 424 2.66 17.62 -10.23
N MET A 425 1.61 18.41 -9.99
CA MET A 425 1.69 19.64 -9.20
C MET A 425 1.54 19.40 -7.69
N GLU A 426 1.03 18.23 -7.31
CA GLU A 426 0.79 17.85 -5.92
C GLU A 426 1.90 16.95 -5.38
N PRO A 427 2.31 17.14 -4.11
CA PRO A 427 3.22 16.22 -3.44
C PRO A 427 2.61 14.82 -3.30
N PRO A 428 3.37 13.73 -3.55
CA PRO A 428 2.80 12.37 -3.59
C PRO A 428 2.13 11.97 -2.27
N ARG A 429 2.66 12.44 -1.13
CA ARG A 429 2.08 12.15 0.19
C ARG A 429 0.70 12.77 0.38
N VAL A 430 0.49 14.00 -0.08
CA VAL A 430 -0.80 14.69 -0.01
C VAL A 430 -1.83 13.95 -0.84
N ARG A 431 -1.42 13.46 -2.01
CA ARG A 431 -2.27 12.69 -2.90
C ARG A 431 -2.73 11.36 -2.28
N ILE A 432 -1.84 10.61 -1.62
CA ILE A 432 -2.25 9.38 -0.89
C ILE A 432 -3.32 9.68 0.15
N MET A 433 -3.20 10.82 0.86
CA MET A 433 -4.23 11.27 1.82
C MET A 433 -5.56 11.62 1.12
N GLU A 434 -5.52 12.25 -0.06
CA GLU A 434 -6.73 12.51 -0.84
C GLU A 434 -7.42 11.23 -1.30
N PHE A 435 -6.65 10.21 -1.70
CA PHE A 435 -7.18 8.88 -2.02
C PHE A 435 -7.83 8.21 -0.81
N SER A 436 -7.20 8.29 0.37
CA SER A 436 -7.80 7.86 1.63
C SER A 436 -9.14 8.58 1.90
N ASN A 437 -9.18 9.90 1.75
CA ASN A 437 -10.40 10.68 1.93
C ASN A 437 -11.49 10.34 0.89
N ALA A 438 -11.12 10.07 -0.36
CA ALA A 438 -12.06 9.66 -1.40
C ALA A 438 -12.69 8.30 -1.08
N LEU A 439 -11.86 7.32 -0.70
CA LEU A 439 -12.32 5.99 -0.30
C LEU A 439 -13.28 6.07 0.89
N LEU A 440 -12.94 6.81 1.95
CA LEU A 440 -13.80 6.93 3.13
C LEU A 440 -15.12 7.66 2.83
N ARG A 441 -15.11 8.67 1.96
CA ARG A 441 -16.34 9.34 1.53
C ARG A 441 -17.25 8.37 0.79
N PHE A 442 -16.70 7.63 -0.18
CA PHE A 442 -17.45 6.64 -0.94
C PHE A 442 -18.02 5.53 -0.04
N ALA A 443 -17.21 5.03 0.89
CA ALA A 443 -17.63 4.05 1.89
C ALA A 443 -18.79 4.57 2.76
N LYS A 444 -18.68 5.82 3.26
CA LYS A 444 -19.71 6.44 4.10
C LYS A 444 -21.04 6.61 3.35
N GLU A 445 -21.00 7.10 2.12
CA GLU A 445 -22.19 7.31 1.27
C GLU A 445 -23.01 6.04 1.06
N HIS A 446 -22.36 4.87 1.07
CA HIS A 446 -22.97 3.56 0.83
C HIS A 446 -23.14 2.71 2.11
N THR A 447 -22.87 3.28 3.28
CA THR A 447 -23.12 2.63 4.59
C THR A 447 -24.27 3.31 5.34
N THR A 448 -24.55 4.58 5.05
CA THR A 448 -25.65 5.35 5.66
C THR A 448 -26.99 5.21 4.94
N ARG A 449 -27.05 4.41 3.88
CA ARG A 449 -28.27 3.99 3.17
C ARG A 449 -28.57 2.56 3.57
#